data_AF-U1RYM5-F1
#
_entry.id   AF-U1RYM5-F1
#
_cell.length_a   1.000
_cell.length_b   1.000
_cell.length_c   1.000
_cell.angle_alpha   90.00
_cell.angle_beta   90.00
_cell.angle_gamma   90.00
#
_symmetry.space_group_name_H-M   'P 1'
#
loop_
_entity.id
_entity.type
_entity.pdbx_description
1 polymer ?
#
loop_
_entity_poly.entity_id
_entity_poly.type
_entity_poly.pdbx_seq_one_letter_code
_entity_poly.pdbx_strand_id
1 'polypeptide(L)' 'MHHGVQGQDAAVARRLIHVPVGWRPTQLVVRVRRFACTHCRRVWRQDTSGLAEPGSRLTRSAVEWGAAGPGP' A
#
# COMPACT_ATOMS: atom_id res chain seq x y z
N MET A 1 -9.62 5.59 -26.95
CA MET A 1 -10.96 5.47 -26.33
C MET A 1 -10.78 5.60 -24.82
N HIS A 2 -11.23 6.70 -24.22
CA HIS A 2 -11.22 6.83 -22.76
C HIS A 2 -12.57 6.36 -22.24
N HIS A 3 -12.58 5.24 -21.53
CA HIS A 3 -13.78 4.81 -20.83
C HIS A 3 -13.89 5.55 -19.50
N GLY A 4 -15.13 5.77 -19.03
CA GLY A 4 -15.36 6.34 -17.70
C GLY A 4 -14.86 5.43 -16.58
N VAL A 5 -14.50 6.04 -15.45
CA VAL A 5 -13.98 5.35 -14.26
C VAL A 5 -14.94 5.57 -13.10
N GLN A 6 -15.31 4.50 -12.40
CA GLN A 6 -16.12 4.56 -11.17
C GLN A 6 -15.37 3.91 -10.00
N GLY A 7 -15.47 4.51 -8.81
CA GLY A 7 -15.00 3.90 -7.58
C GLY A 7 -15.84 2.67 -7.20
N GLN A 8 -15.21 1.72 -6.52
CA GLN A 8 -15.89 0.58 -5.90
C GLN A 8 -15.82 0.72 -4.38
N ASP A 9 -16.84 0.24 -3.67
CA ASP A 9 -16.93 0.32 -2.20
C ASP A 9 -15.86 -0.54 -1.50
N ALA A 10 -15.40 -1.61 -2.15
CA ALA A 10 -14.39 -2.52 -1.61
C ALA A 10 -12.96 -2.01 -1.83
N ALA A 11 -12.36 -1.43 -0.80
CA ALA A 11 -10.92 -1.11 -0.76
C ALA A 11 -10.08 -2.29 -0.23
N VAL A 12 -8.80 -2.35 -0.62
CA VAL A 12 -7.84 -3.34 -0.12
C VAL A 12 -6.84 -2.65 0.81
N ALA A 13 -6.58 -3.21 1.99
CA ALA A 13 -5.54 -2.71 2.87
C ALA A 13 -4.15 -3.17 2.40
N ARG A 14 -3.19 -2.25 2.34
CA ARG A 14 -1.77 -2.53 2.12
C ARG A 14 -0.98 -2.06 3.33
N ARG A 15 -0.17 -2.95 3.92
CA ARG A 15 0.69 -2.64 5.07
C ARG A 15 2.11 -2.34 4.60
N LEU A 16 2.70 -1.29 5.16
CA LEU A 16 4.05 -0.82 4.88
C LEU A 16 4.79 -0.63 6.19
N ILE A 17 6.07 -1.01 6.22
CA ILE A 17 6.91 -0.77 7.40
C ILE A 17 7.33 0.71 7.41
N HIS A 18 7.17 1.32 8.58
CA HIS A 18 7.56 2.68 8.86
C HIS A 18 8.57 2.69 10.01
N VAL A 19 9.31 3.79 10.13
CA VAL A 19 10.15 4.03 11.31
C VAL A 19 9.28 4.08 12.57
N PRO A 20 9.74 3.59 13.74
CA PRO A 20 8.98 3.70 14.99
C PRO A 20 8.54 5.13 15.28
N VAL A 21 7.34 5.28 15.84
CA VAL A 21 6.88 6.52 16.45
C VAL A 21 7.11 6.39 17.96
N GLY A 22 8.11 7.11 18.47
CA GLY A 22 8.65 6.86 19.80
C GLY A 22 9.37 5.50 19.86
N TRP A 23 9.04 4.68 20.86
CA TRP A 23 9.65 3.35 21.05
C TRP A 23 8.84 2.20 20.42
N ARG A 24 7.67 2.48 19.84
CA ARG A 24 6.75 1.44 19.35
C ARG A 24 6.97 1.14 17.86
N PRO A 25 7.17 -0.13 17.46
CA PRO A 25 7.11 -0.52 16.06
C PRO A 25 5.83 0.00 15.42
N THR A 26 5.95 0.71 14.30
CA THR A 26 4.81 1.37 13.65
C THR A 26 4.63 0.84 12.24
N GLN A 27 3.41 0.39 11.91
CA GLN A 27 3.01 0.00 10.57
C GLN A 27 2.15 1.10 9.95
N LEU A 28 2.43 1.48 8.71
CA LEU A 28 1.52 2.31 7.93
C LEU A 28 0.52 1.40 7.19
N VAL A 29 -0.77 1.62 7.40
CA VAL A 29 -1.84 0.93 6.68
C VAL A 29 -2.46 1.86 5.66
N VAL A 30 -2.28 1.55 4.38
CA VAL A 30 -2.81 2.33 3.26
C VAL A 30 -4.05 1.63 2.70
N ARG A 31 -5.15 2.38 2.52
CA ARG A 31 -6.34 1.89 1.81
C ARG A 31 -6.17 2.09 0.31
N VAL A 32 -6.02 1.00 -0.43
CA VAL A 32 -5.92 0.98 -1.90
C VAL A 32 -7.31 0.89 -2.49
N ARG A 33 -7.71 1.93 -3.22
CA ARG A 33 -9.03 1.99 -3.88
C ARG A 33 -9.09 1.00 -5.04
N ARG A 34 -10.29 0.45 -5.27
CA ARG A 34 -10.62 -0.29 -6.50
C ARG A 34 -11.46 0.59 -7.41
N PHE A 35 -11.19 0.47 -8.69
CA PHE A 35 -11.90 1.17 -9.75
C PHE A 35 -12.45 0.17 -10.74
N ALA A 36 -13.57 0.51 -11.36
CA ALA A 36 -14.09 -0.21 -12.50
C ALA A 36 -14.27 0.71 -13.70
N CYS A 37 -14.11 0.15 -14.89
CA CYS A 37 -14.53 0.79 -16.12
C CYS A 37 -16.06 0.80 -16.15
N THR A 38 -16.66 1.96 -16.45
CA THR A 38 -18.11 2.08 -16.56
C THR A 38 -18.66 1.37 -17.80
N HIS A 39 -17.83 1.13 -18.81
CA HIS A 39 -18.22 0.52 -20.08
C HIS A 39 -17.89 -0.98 -20.16
N CYS A 40 -16.61 -1.35 -20.03
CA CYS A 40 -16.16 -2.75 -20.19
C CYS A 40 -16.07 -3.54 -18.88
N ARG A 41 -16.45 -2.93 -17.74
CA ARG A 41 -16.50 -3.58 -16.40
C ARG A 41 -15.18 -4.15 -15.87
N ARG A 42 -14.05 -3.94 -16.55
CA ARG A 42 -12.72 -4.28 -16.03
C ARG A 42 -12.47 -3.58 -14.70
N VAL A 43 -11.93 -4.30 -13.72
CA VAL A 43 -11.61 -3.79 -12.38
C VAL A 43 -10.10 -3.75 -12.19
N TRP A 44 -9.60 -2.68 -11.58
CA TRP A 44 -8.19 -2.54 -11.22
C TRP A 44 -8.05 -1.86 -9.85
N ARG A 45 -6.86 -1.96 -9.27
CA ARG A 45 -6.48 -1.28 -8.03
C ARG A 45 -5.78 0.02 -8.39
N GLN A 46 -5.91 1.03 -7.52
CA GLN A 46 -5.05 2.20 -7.60
C GLN A 46 -3.59 1.75 -7.60
N ASP A 47 -2.82 2.28 -8.54
CA ASP A 47 -1.38 2.03 -8.54
C ASP A 47 -0.75 2.75 -7.34
N THR A 48 -0.06 1.96 -6.52
CA THR A 48 0.67 2.43 -5.35
C THR A 48 2.10 1.91 -5.36
N SER A 49 2.58 1.37 -6.49
CA SER A 49 3.95 0.90 -6.67
C SER A 49 4.97 1.98 -6.33
N GLY A 50 4.72 3.23 -6.75
CA GLY A 50 5.58 4.38 -6.43
C GLY A 50 5.65 4.77 -4.95
N LEU A 51 4.80 4.23 -4.07
CA LEU A 51 4.94 4.45 -2.63
C LEU A 51 6.14 3.67 -2.06
N ALA A 52 6.34 2.46 -2.56
CA ALA A 52 7.34 1.49 -2.13
C ALA A 52 7.18 0.23 -2.99
N GLU A 53 8.27 -0.48 -3.29
CA GLU A 53 8.20 -1.83 -3.84
C GLU A 53 7.41 -2.77 -2.90
N PRO A 54 6.72 -3.81 -3.40
CA PRO A 54 6.02 -4.79 -2.56
C PRO A 54 6.97 -5.40 -1.51
N GLY A 55 6.57 -5.36 -0.24
CA GLY A 55 7.41 -5.86 0.87
C GLY A 55 8.56 -4.93 1.28
N SER A 56 8.80 -3.83 0.55
CA SER A 56 9.79 -2.83 0.90
C SER A 56 9.26 -1.81 1.91
N ARG A 57 10.17 -1.00 2.44
CA ARG A 57 9.90 -0.07 3.55
C ARG A 57 9.95 1.35 3.04
N LEU A 58 9.12 2.21 3.62
CA LEU A 58 8.92 3.59 3.13
C LEU A 58 10.14 4.50 3.36
N THR A 59 10.97 4.18 4.36
CA THR A 59 12.15 4.99 4.71
C THR A 59 13.37 4.11 4.93
N ARG A 60 14.58 4.65 4.72
CA ARG A 60 15.84 3.94 5.00
C ARG A 60 15.95 3.52 6.46
N SER A 61 15.55 4.39 7.39
CA SER A 61 15.50 4.03 8.81
C SER A 61 14.53 2.89 9.08
N ALA A 62 13.40 2.80 8.36
CA ALA A 62 12.55 1.62 8.45
C ALA A 62 13.28 0.33 8.03
N VAL A 63 14.23 0.39 7.07
CA VAL A 63 15.13 -0.72 6.64
C VAL A 63 16.09 -1.16 7.74
N GLU A 64 16.66 -0.23 8.49
CA GLU A 64 17.51 -0.55 9.64
C GLU A 64 16.68 -1.21 10.76
N TRP A 65 15.48 -0.66 11.04
CA TRP A 65 14.63 -1.14 12.13
C TRP A 65 14.07 -2.55 11.92
N GLY A 66 13.43 -2.80 10.79
CA GLY A 66 12.89 -4.15 10.54
C GLY A 66 13.97 -5.18 10.17
N ALA A 67 15.25 -4.81 9.97
CA ALA A 67 16.35 -5.78 9.90
C ALA A 67 16.74 -6.27 11.31
N ALA A 68 16.30 -5.54 12.35
CA ALA A 68 16.47 -5.87 13.76
C ALA A 68 15.20 -6.49 14.42
N GLY A 69 14.16 -6.83 13.64
CA GLY A 69 12.98 -7.57 14.14
C GLY A 69 13.26 -9.08 14.23
N PRO A 70 12.62 -9.81 15.17
CA PRO A 70 13.07 -11.14 15.58
C PRO A 70 13.09 -12.09 14.39
N GLY A 71 14.24 -12.74 14.17
CA GLY A 71 14.35 -13.92 13.31
C GLY A 71 13.42 -15.04 13.79
N PRO A 72 13.30 -16.15 13.03
CA PRO A 72 12.35 -17.22 13.32
C PRO A 72 12.38 -17.70 14.78
#